data_AF-A0A9E3ASJ7-F1
#
_entry.id   AF-A0A9E3ASJ7-F1
#
_cell.length_a   1.000
_cell.length_b   1.000
_cell.length_c   1.000
_cell.angle_alpha   90.00
_cell.angle_beta   90.00
_cell.angle_gamma   90.00
#
_symmetry.space_group_name_H-M   'P 1'
#
loop_
_entity.id
_entity.type
_entity.pdbx_description
1 polymer ?
#
loop_
_entity_poly.entity_id
_entity_poly.type
_entity_poly.pdbx_seq_one_letter_code
_entity_poly.pdbx_strand_id
1 'polypeptide(L)'
;IISHESPAPLGPEFQRLVEALAMGVTMDQALEQMFQRMPTPELRFFTIVLAIQSKTGGNLAEALANLSMVLRGRKLMREKIKALSSEAKASAWIIGSLPPAVIVLISITSPSYMGLLRTDPRGQMVLLGSAVVMATGVIVMRKMINFKF
;
A
#
# COMPACT_ATOMS: atom_id res chain seq x y z
N ILE A 1 -0.46 22.64 -22.25
CA ILE A 1 -1.62 22.43 -21.34
C ILE A 1 -1.18 21.60 -20.12
N ILE A 2 -0.75 20.33 -20.30
CA ILE A 2 -0.30 19.46 -19.19
C ILE A 2 0.91 20.02 -18.41
N SER A 3 1.82 20.74 -19.07
CA SER A 3 2.98 21.42 -18.46
C SER A 3 2.61 22.58 -17.52
N HIS A 4 1.45 23.22 -17.71
CA HIS A 4 0.99 24.35 -16.90
C HIS A 4 0.01 23.94 -15.79
N GLU A 5 -0.69 22.80 -15.94
CA GLU A 5 -1.70 22.32 -14.97
C GLU A 5 -1.17 21.27 -13.99
N SER A 6 0.04 20.74 -14.20
CA SER A 6 0.61 19.70 -13.34
C SER A 6 1.52 20.29 -12.25
N PRO A 7 1.28 20.03 -10.96
CA PRO A 7 2.17 20.48 -9.89
C PRO A 7 3.56 19.85 -10.03
N ALA A 8 4.58 20.56 -9.52
CA ALA A 8 5.94 20.01 -9.42
C ALA A 8 5.92 18.70 -8.62
N PRO A 9 6.65 17.64 -9.02
CA PRO A 9 7.73 17.60 -10.01
C PRO A 9 7.33 17.29 -11.47
N LEU A 10 6.03 17.06 -11.76
CA LEU A 10 5.57 16.57 -13.06
C LEU A 10 5.52 17.64 -14.17
N GLY A 11 5.08 18.85 -13.84
CA GLY A 11 5.01 19.99 -14.79
C GLY A 11 6.37 20.33 -15.44
N PRO A 12 7.44 20.55 -14.65
CA PRO A 12 8.76 20.90 -15.18
C PRO A 12 9.37 19.81 -16.08
N GLU A 13 9.14 18.53 -15.78
CA GLU A 13 9.65 17.44 -16.61
C GLU A 13 8.92 17.32 -17.95
N PHE A 14 7.60 17.56 -17.97
CA PHE A 14 6.86 17.65 -19.24
C PHE A 14 7.30 18.83 -20.10
N GLN A 15 7.65 19.96 -19.46
CA GLN A 15 8.19 21.11 -20.17
C GLN A 15 9.54 20.80 -20.81
N ARG A 16 10.45 20.15 -20.08
CA ARG A 16 11.73 19.65 -20.62
C ARG A 16 11.54 18.64 -21.74
N LEU A 17 10.52 17.79 -21.66
CA LEU A 17 10.20 16.83 -22.72
C LEU A 17 9.76 17.55 -24.01
N VAL A 18 8.89 18.57 -23.90
CA VAL A 18 8.47 19.38 -25.05
C VAL A 18 9.64 20.17 -25.64
N GLU A 19 10.51 20.74 -24.80
CA GLU A 19 11.72 21.43 -25.22
C GLU A 19 12.70 20.49 -25.95
N ALA A 20 12.90 19.26 -25.43
CA ALA A 20 13.75 18.26 -26.07
C ALA A 20 13.21 17.84 -27.45
N LEU A 21 11.90 17.65 -27.56
CA LEU A 21 11.25 17.37 -28.85
C LEU A 21 11.42 18.54 -29.83
N ALA A 22 11.29 19.79 -29.37
CA ALA A 22 11.51 20.99 -30.18
C ALA A 22 12.97 21.13 -30.65
N MET A 23 13.93 20.61 -29.87
CA MET A 23 15.35 20.54 -30.25
C MET A 23 15.69 19.34 -31.16
N GLY A 24 14.69 18.57 -31.62
CA GLY A 24 14.88 17.46 -32.55
C GLY A 24 15.28 16.13 -31.90
N VAL A 25 15.21 16.03 -30.56
CA VAL A 25 15.40 14.76 -29.86
C VAL A 25 14.21 13.84 -30.15
N THR A 26 14.46 12.54 -30.36
CA THR A 26 13.38 11.60 -30.62
C THR A 26 12.52 11.38 -29.38
N MET A 27 11.22 11.11 -29.58
CA MET A 27 10.27 10.89 -28.49
C MET A 27 10.71 9.75 -27.54
N ASP A 28 11.26 8.66 -28.09
CA ASP A 28 11.81 7.56 -27.30
C ASP A 28 12.97 8.04 -26.39
N GLN A 29 13.89 8.87 -26.90
CA GLN A 29 15.02 9.39 -26.12
C GLN A 29 14.57 10.41 -25.05
N ALA A 30 13.62 11.29 -25.39
CA ALA A 30 13.10 12.29 -24.46
C ALA A 30 12.33 11.64 -23.29
N LEU A 31 11.53 10.60 -23.56
CA LEU A 31 10.82 9.84 -22.54
C LEU A 31 11.77 9.02 -21.66
N GLU A 32 12.82 8.43 -22.23
CA GLU A 32 13.84 7.70 -21.45
C GLU A 32 14.58 8.64 -20.48
N GLN A 33 14.95 9.85 -20.93
CA GLN A 33 15.55 10.87 -20.06
C GLN A 33 14.60 11.31 -18.93
N MET A 34 13.29 11.40 -19.21
CA MET A 34 12.27 11.69 -18.21
C MET A 34 12.15 10.55 -17.19
N PHE A 35 12.22 9.29 -17.63
CA PHE A 35 12.18 8.11 -16.78
C PHE A 35 13.41 8.01 -15.84
N GLN A 36 14.61 8.36 -16.32
CA GLN A 36 15.81 8.39 -15.48
C GLN A 36 15.71 9.37 -14.31
N ARG A 37 14.96 10.48 -14.48
CA ARG A 37 14.78 11.50 -13.43
C ARG A 37 13.63 11.16 -12.48
N MET A 38 12.60 10.48 -12.97
CA MET A 38 11.46 10.03 -12.17
C MET A 38 11.14 8.55 -12.41
N PRO A 39 11.88 7.63 -11.76
CA PRO A 39 11.67 6.19 -11.93
C PRO A 39 10.42 5.71 -11.18
N THR A 40 9.25 6.12 -11.66
CA THR A 40 7.95 5.68 -11.17
C THR A 40 7.38 4.60 -12.11
N PRO A 41 6.76 3.54 -11.57
CA PRO A 41 6.11 2.51 -12.39
C PRO A 41 5.06 3.08 -13.35
N GLU A 42 4.38 4.14 -12.92
CA GLU A 42 3.36 4.86 -13.68
C GLU A 42 3.96 5.58 -14.90
N LEU A 43 5.13 6.24 -14.75
CA LEU A 43 5.83 6.90 -15.86
C LEU A 43 6.44 5.91 -16.86
N ARG A 44 6.89 4.75 -16.39
CA ARG A 44 7.36 3.66 -17.26
C ARG A 44 6.25 3.16 -18.18
N PHE A 45 5.06 2.95 -17.62
CA PHE A 45 3.89 2.53 -18.38
C PHE A 45 3.47 3.60 -19.40
N PHE A 46 3.50 4.87 -19.01
CA PHE A 46 3.25 6.01 -19.90
C PHE A 46 4.22 6.08 -21.09
N THR A 47 5.51 5.90 -20.83
CA THR A 47 6.56 5.87 -21.86
C THR A 47 6.32 4.76 -22.88
N ILE A 48 6.00 3.54 -22.42
CA ILE A 48 5.71 2.40 -23.31
C ILE A 48 4.51 2.69 -24.20
N VAL A 49 3.42 3.21 -23.63
CA VAL A 49 2.19 3.52 -24.38
C VAL A 49 2.45 4.60 -25.43
N LEU A 50 3.15 5.68 -25.09
CA LEU A 50 3.51 6.73 -26.05
C LEU A 50 4.49 6.26 -27.13
N ALA A 51 5.49 5.46 -26.78
CA ALA A 51 6.44 4.89 -27.72
C ALA A 51 5.74 4.04 -28.78
N ILE A 52 4.82 3.15 -28.36
CA ILE A 52 4.02 2.31 -29.27
C ILE A 52 3.11 3.18 -30.15
N GLN A 53 2.44 4.17 -29.58
CA GLN A 53 1.50 5.02 -30.32
C GLN A 53 2.23 5.92 -31.34
N SER A 54 3.41 6.43 -30.99
CA SER A 54 4.25 7.25 -31.89
C SER A 54 4.75 6.48 -33.11
N LYS A 55 5.00 5.17 -32.97
CA LYS A 55 5.41 4.28 -34.07
C LYS A 55 4.24 3.87 -34.97
N THR A 56 3.04 3.74 -34.39
CA THR A 56 1.84 3.29 -35.12
C THR A 56 1.03 4.46 -35.71
N GLY A 57 1.33 5.71 -35.35
CA GLY A 57 0.64 6.90 -35.87
C GLY A 57 -0.81 7.06 -35.39
N GLY A 58 -1.22 6.30 -34.36
CA GLY A 58 -2.59 6.29 -33.85
C GLY A 58 -2.93 7.49 -32.96
N ASN A 59 -4.21 7.65 -32.62
CA ASN A 59 -4.70 8.77 -31.82
C ASN A 59 -4.10 8.79 -30.41
N LEU A 60 -3.16 9.69 -30.16
CA LEU A 60 -2.50 9.88 -28.86
C LEU A 60 -3.49 10.25 -27.75
N ALA A 61 -4.57 10.96 -28.08
CA ALA A 61 -5.59 11.33 -27.10
C ALA A 61 -6.32 10.11 -26.54
N GLU A 62 -6.55 9.08 -27.36
CA GLU A 62 -7.20 7.84 -26.94
C GLU A 62 -6.26 6.99 -26.05
N ALA A 63 -4.98 6.91 -26.41
CA ALA A 63 -3.97 6.22 -25.61
C ALA A 63 -3.81 6.86 -24.22
N LEU A 64 -3.80 8.20 -24.15
CA LEU A 64 -3.78 8.96 -22.90
C LEU A 64 -5.05 8.75 -22.06
N ALA A 65 -6.22 8.73 -22.70
CA ALA A 65 -7.49 8.49 -22.02
C ALA A 65 -7.53 7.09 -21.39
N ASN A 66 -7.11 6.06 -22.12
CA ASN A 66 -7.02 4.69 -21.63
C ASN A 66 -6.02 4.56 -20.47
N LEU A 67 -4.86 5.20 -20.58
CA LEU A 67 -3.87 5.19 -19.50
C LEU A 67 -4.38 5.89 -18.24
N SER A 68 -5.05 7.04 -18.39
CA SER A 68 -5.67 7.76 -17.27
C SER A 68 -6.72 6.90 -16.56
N MET A 69 -7.54 6.17 -17.32
CA MET A 69 -8.50 5.19 -16.78
C MET A 69 -7.81 4.09 -15.98
N VAL A 70 -6.74 3.49 -16.51
CA VAL A 70 -5.98 2.43 -15.83
C VAL A 70 -5.30 2.94 -14.55
N LEU A 71 -4.68 4.12 -14.60
CA LEU A 71 -4.04 4.73 -13.43
C LEU A 71 -5.05 5.07 -12.32
N ARG A 72 -6.20 5.65 -12.68
CA ARG A 72 -7.29 5.90 -11.72
C ARG A 72 -7.81 4.60 -11.13
N GLY A 73 -8.02 3.57 -11.96
CA GLY A 73 -8.44 2.25 -11.50
C GLY A 73 -7.48 1.65 -10.46
N ARG A 74 -6.16 1.73 -10.72
CA ARG A 74 -5.14 1.31 -9.75
C ARG A 74 -5.14 2.12 -8.46
N LYS A 75 -5.29 3.44 -8.55
CA LYS A 75 -5.39 4.30 -7.37
C LYS A 75 -6.61 3.94 -6.51
N LEU A 76 -7.78 3.81 -7.13
CA LEU A 76 -9.01 3.41 -6.46
C LEU A 76 -8.88 2.03 -5.81
N MET A 77 -8.24 1.07 -6.48
CA MET A 77 -8.01 -0.25 -5.90
C MET A 77 -7.08 -0.18 -4.67
N ARG A 78 -5.99 0.60 -4.73
CA ARG A 78 -5.10 0.83 -3.57
C ARG A 78 -5.84 1.49 -2.41
N GLU A 79 -6.66 2.50 -2.68
CA GLU A 79 -7.47 3.19 -1.67
C GLU A 79 -8.53 2.27 -1.06
N LYS A 80 -9.22 1.46 -1.88
CA LYS A 80 -10.19 0.46 -1.42
C LYS A 80 -9.53 -0.60 -0.55
N ILE A 81 -8.36 -1.10 -0.94
CA ILE A 81 -7.58 -2.04 -0.12
C ILE A 81 -7.17 -1.40 1.20
N LYS A 82 -6.73 -0.14 1.20
CA LYS A 82 -6.39 0.60 2.43
C LYS A 82 -7.59 0.76 3.36
N ALA A 83 -8.76 1.09 2.81
CA ALA A 83 -10.00 1.23 3.57
C ALA A 83 -10.44 -0.10 4.20
N LEU A 84 -10.54 -1.16 3.40
CA LEU A 84 -10.90 -2.50 3.88
C LEU A 84 -9.90 -3.05 4.91
N SER A 85 -8.60 -2.79 4.68
CA SER A 85 -7.57 -3.17 5.65
C SER A 85 -7.66 -2.37 6.95
N SER A 86 -8.17 -1.14 6.92
CA SER A 86 -8.35 -0.30 8.12
C SER A 86 -9.48 -0.81 9.00
N GLU A 87 -10.58 -1.26 8.41
CA GLU A 87 -11.70 -1.87 9.12
C GLU A 87 -11.28 -3.20 9.76
N ALA A 88 -10.62 -4.08 8.98
CA ALA A 88 -10.08 -5.33 9.49
C ALA A 88 -9.06 -5.11 10.63
N LYS A 89 -8.23 -4.06 10.53
CA LYS A 89 -7.30 -3.65 11.59
C LYS A 89 -8.03 -3.26 12.86
N ALA A 90 -9.04 -2.40 12.78
CA ALA A 90 -9.76 -1.93 13.96
C ALA A 90 -10.42 -3.10 14.71
N SER A 91 -11.12 -3.99 13.99
CA SER A 91 -11.73 -5.19 14.59
C SER A 91 -10.70 -6.13 15.18
N ALA A 92 -9.55 -6.33 14.52
CA ALA A 92 -8.43 -7.11 15.02
C ALA A 92 -7.85 -6.55 16.33
N TRP A 93 -7.72 -5.22 16.44
CA TRP A 93 -7.27 -4.57 17.69
C TRP A 93 -8.27 -4.75 18.83
N ILE A 94 -9.57 -4.62 18.56
CA ILE A 94 -10.62 -4.83 19.57
C ILE A 94 -10.57 -6.27 20.09
N ILE A 95 -10.61 -7.27 19.20
CA ILE A 95 -10.61 -8.69 19.58
C ILE A 95 -9.28 -9.09 20.23
N GLY A 96 -8.15 -8.60 19.70
CA GLY A 96 -6.82 -8.86 20.27
C GLY A 96 -6.61 -8.25 21.66
N SER A 97 -7.31 -7.17 21.99
CA SER A 97 -7.24 -6.51 23.30
C SER A 97 -8.15 -7.14 24.37
N LEU A 98 -9.07 -8.04 23.99
CA LEU A 98 -10.00 -8.65 24.92
C LEU A 98 -9.30 -9.60 25.92
N PRO A 99 -8.45 -10.56 25.48
CA PRO A 99 -7.83 -11.51 26.41
C PRO A 99 -6.89 -10.88 27.46
N PRO A 100 -6.00 -9.91 27.15
CA PRO A 100 -5.20 -9.23 28.17
C PRO A 100 -6.08 -8.45 29.14
N ALA A 101 -7.12 -7.75 28.64
CA ALA A 101 -8.03 -6.98 29.47
C ALA A 101 -8.77 -7.87 30.48
N VAL A 102 -9.24 -9.05 30.05
CA VAL A 102 -9.87 -10.03 30.93
C VAL A 102 -8.89 -10.58 31.97
N ILE A 103 -7.64 -10.88 31.59
CA ILE A 103 -6.59 -11.32 32.52
C ILE A 103 -6.33 -10.25 33.59
N VAL A 104 -6.18 -8.98 33.18
CA VAL A 104 -5.98 -7.86 34.12
C VAL A 104 -7.21 -7.70 35.04
N LEU A 105 -8.42 -7.77 34.50
CA LEU A 105 -9.64 -7.63 35.31
C LEU A 105 -9.76 -8.74 36.36
N ILE A 106 -9.54 -10.00 35.97
CA ILE A 106 -9.57 -11.14 36.89
C ILE A 106 -8.46 -11.01 37.95
N SER A 107 -7.31 -10.45 37.59
CA SER A 107 -6.20 -10.21 38.54
C SER A 107 -6.57 -9.29 39.70
N ILE A 108 -7.44 -8.30 39.43
CA ILE A 108 -7.86 -7.30 40.42
C ILE A 108 -9.07 -7.80 41.21
N THR A 109 -10.06 -8.39 40.53
CA THR A 109 -11.32 -8.81 41.16
C THR A 109 -11.19 -10.11 41.96
N SER A 110 -10.39 -11.07 41.48
CA SER A 110 -10.27 -12.40 42.11
C SER A 110 -8.81 -12.89 42.16
N PRO A 111 -7.98 -12.33 43.07
CA PRO A 111 -6.56 -12.69 43.18
C PRO A 111 -6.32 -14.17 43.52
N SER A 112 -7.26 -14.80 44.23
CA SER A 112 -7.25 -16.21 44.58
C SER A 112 -7.33 -17.13 43.35
N TYR A 113 -8.03 -16.73 42.30
CA TYR A 113 -8.15 -17.49 41.04
C TYR A 113 -6.83 -17.46 40.24
N MET A 114 -6.16 -16.31 40.23
CA MET A 114 -4.84 -16.17 39.62
C MET A 114 -3.72 -16.81 40.45
N GLY A 115 -3.89 -16.85 41.78
CA GLY A 115 -3.02 -17.60 42.68
C GLY A 115 -3.01 -19.08 42.33
N LEU A 116 -4.18 -19.69 42.20
CA LEU A 116 -4.32 -21.10 41.79
C LEU A 116 -3.70 -21.40 40.42
N LEU A 117 -3.91 -20.50 39.44
CA LEU A 117 -3.31 -20.62 38.11
C LEU A 117 -1.78 -20.53 38.11
N ARG A 118 -1.17 -19.81 39.07
CA ARG A 118 0.29 -19.69 39.23
C ARG A 118 0.90 -20.82 40.06
N THR A 119 0.18 -21.37 41.04
CA THR A 119 0.69 -22.41 41.93
C THR A 119 0.49 -23.82 41.38
N ASP A 120 -0.54 -24.06 40.57
CA ASP A 120 -0.81 -25.37 39.97
C ASP A 120 -0.08 -25.53 38.63
N PRO A 121 0.76 -26.58 38.44
CA PRO A 121 1.47 -26.81 37.18
C PRO A 121 0.54 -26.97 35.96
N ARG A 122 -0.73 -27.38 36.16
CA ARG A 122 -1.73 -27.43 35.07
C ARG A 122 -2.15 -26.02 34.63
N GLY A 123 -2.29 -25.09 35.58
CA GLY A 123 -2.62 -23.69 35.31
C GLY A 123 -1.53 -22.99 34.49
N GLN A 124 -0.27 -23.29 34.79
CA GLN A 124 0.89 -22.72 34.11
C GLN A 124 1.01 -23.21 32.65
N MET A 125 0.71 -24.48 32.38
CA MET A 125 0.65 -25.01 31.00
C MET A 125 -0.45 -24.35 30.16
N VAL A 126 -1.65 -24.14 30.74
CA VAL A 126 -2.77 -23.47 30.04
C VAL A 126 -2.45 -22.00 29.77
N LEU A 127 -1.80 -21.31 30.72
CA LEU A 127 -1.32 -19.94 30.54
C LEU A 127 -0.29 -19.84 29.41
N LEU A 128 0.67 -20.76 29.37
CA LEU A 128 1.69 -20.78 28.33
C LEU A 128 1.09 -21.11 26.96
N GLY A 129 0.16 -22.07 26.89
CA GLY A 129 -0.57 -22.41 25.67
C GLY A 129 -1.41 -21.25 25.13
N SER A 130 -2.16 -20.56 25.99
CA SER A 130 -2.93 -19.37 25.60
C SER A 130 -2.05 -18.21 25.16
N ALA A 131 -0.90 -17.99 25.80
CA ALA A 131 0.08 -16.99 25.38
C ALA A 131 0.64 -17.29 23.98
N VAL A 132 0.93 -18.56 23.67
CA VAL A 132 1.43 -18.99 22.34
C VAL A 132 0.36 -18.81 21.26
N VAL A 133 -0.89 -19.22 21.53
CA VAL A 133 -2.01 -19.03 20.59
C VAL A 133 -2.23 -17.54 20.33
N MET A 134 -2.16 -16.72 21.37
CA MET A 134 -2.32 -15.28 21.26
C MET A 134 -1.19 -14.62 20.47
N ALA A 135 0.06 -14.99 20.76
CA ALA A 135 1.22 -14.51 20.01
C ALA A 135 1.10 -14.88 18.51
N THR A 136 0.65 -16.10 18.22
CA THR A 136 0.39 -16.56 16.85
C THR A 136 -0.69 -15.71 16.19
N GLY A 137 -1.81 -15.44 16.88
CA GLY A 137 -2.87 -14.56 16.39
C GLY A 137 -2.36 -13.15 16.06
N VAL A 138 -1.56 -12.55 16.95
CA VAL A 138 -0.96 -11.22 16.74
C VAL A 138 -0.01 -11.22 15.54
N ILE A 139 0.78 -12.28 15.34
CA ILE A 139 1.68 -12.42 14.18
C ILE A 139 0.88 -12.52 12.88
N VAL A 140 -0.20 -13.32 12.86
CA VAL A 140 -1.07 -13.47 11.68
C VAL A 140 -1.73 -12.13 11.35
N MET A 141 -2.25 -11.42 12.36
CA MET A 141 -2.83 -10.08 12.19
C MET A 141 -1.77 -9.11 11.64
N ARG A 142 -0.55 -9.08 12.21
CA ARG A 142 0.56 -8.27 11.67
C ARG A 142 0.88 -8.59 10.21
N LYS A 143 0.86 -9.87 9.81
CA LYS A 143 1.08 -10.28 8.41
C LYS A 143 -0.03 -9.82 7.48
N MET A 144 -1.30 -9.95 7.88
CA MET A 144 -2.44 -9.44 7.09
C MET A 144 -2.37 -7.92 6.91
N ILE A 145 -1.95 -7.21 7.95
CA ILE A 145 -1.86 -5.74 8.00
C ILE A 145 -0.72 -5.21 7.14
N ASN A 146 0.39 -5.95 7.11
CA ASN A 146 1.60 -5.64 6.37
C ASN A 146 1.64 -6.36 5.02
N PHE A 147 0.49 -6.70 4.44
CA PHE A 147 0.39 -7.03 3.02
C PHE A 147 0.79 -5.81 2.21
N LYS A 148 2.11 -5.64 2.08
CA LYS A 148 2.77 -4.79 1.12
C LYS A 148 2.58 -5.47 -0.24
N PHE A 149 2.05 -4.69 -1.17
CA PHE A 149 2.45 -4.82 -2.57
C PHE A 149 3.96 -4.60 -2.68
#